data_AF-A0A4R4BMZ3-F1
#
_entry.id   AF-A0A4R4BMZ3-F1
#
_cell.length_a   1.000
_cell.length_b   1.000
_cell.length_c   1.000
_cell.angle_alpha   90.00
_cell.angle_beta   90.00
_cell.angle_gamma   90.00
#
_symmetry.space_group_name_H-M   'P 1'
#
loop_
_entity.id
_entity.type
_entity.pdbx_description
1 polymer ?
#
loop_
_entity_poly.entity_id
_entity_poly.type
_entity_poly.pdbx_seq_one_letter_code
_entity_poly.pdbx_strand_id
1 'polypeptide(L)'
;MLSTFSGKVQTFQSDVESSHRWIEEELYAAETFSSLHEFLSKAAAYQRWFNEKRVNTYKGGTPLHLMRETYPAVPADVLVFPPLILDNLLVQYKAELAQWAA
;
A
#
# COMPACT_ATOMS: atom_id res chain seq x y z
N MET A 1 -35.32 -15.06 -4.03
CA MET A 1 -34.22 -15.02 -5.01
C MET A 1 -33.12 -14.14 -4.43
N LEU A 2 -32.28 -14.72 -3.56
CA LEU A 2 -31.15 -14.02 -2.95
C LEU A 2 -30.01 -14.00 -3.98
N SER A 3 -29.83 -12.87 -4.66
CA SER A 3 -28.63 -12.62 -5.45
C SER A 3 -27.47 -12.44 -4.49
N THR A 4 -26.59 -13.43 -4.45
CA THR A 4 -25.34 -13.42 -3.68
C THR A 4 -24.40 -12.35 -4.23
N PHE A 5 -24.07 -11.37 -3.40
CA PHE A 5 -23.01 -10.37 -3.59
C PHE A 5 -21.59 -10.99 -3.55
N SER A 6 -21.38 -12.13 -4.22
CA SER A 6 -20.13 -12.90 -4.14
C SER A 6 -18.98 -12.32 -4.98
N GLY A 7 -19.28 -11.44 -5.96
CA GLY A 7 -18.26 -10.94 -6.90
C GLY A 7 -17.35 -9.82 -6.35
N LYS A 8 -17.82 -9.03 -5.38
CA LYS A 8 -17.04 -7.87 -4.86
C LYS A 8 -15.93 -8.28 -3.89
N VAL A 9 -16.15 -9.31 -3.08
CA VAL A 9 -15.18 -9.71 -2.03
C VAL A 9 -13.89 -10.24 -2.65
N GLN A 10 -13.98 -10.99 -3.76
CA GLN A 10 -12.79 -11.57 -4.43
C GLN A 10 -11.94 -10.52 -5.15
N THR A 11 -12.55 -9.46 -5.71
CA THR A 11 -11.80 -8.43 -6.46
C THR A 11 -10.99 -7.51 -5.54
N PHE A 12 -11.55 -7.11 -4.38
CA PHE A 12 -10.80 -6.29 -3.42
C PHE A 12 -9.59 -7.02 -2.86
N GLN A 13 -9.73 -8.32 -2.59
CA GLN A 13 -8.60 -9.16 -2.22
C GLN A 13 -7.58 -9.22 -3.35
N SER A 14 -7.99 -9.39 -4.61
CA SER A 14 -7.05 -9.43 -5.74
C SER A 14 -6.25 -8.14 -5.96
N ASP A 15 -6.86 -6.96 -5.73
CA ASP A 15 -6.17 -5.68 -5.84
C ASP A 15 -5.14 -5.51 -4.70
N VAL A 16 -5.47 -5.97 -3.48
CA VAL A 16 -4.57 -5.99 -2.32
C VAL A 16 -3.40 -6.96 -2.57
N GLU A 17 -3.67 -8.20 -2.97
CA GLU A 17 -2.61 -9.18 -3.29
C GLU A 17 -1.69 -8.69 -4.40
N SER A 18 -2.25 -8.05 -5.43
CA SER A 18 -1.44 -7.44 -6.50
C SER A 18 -0.54 -6.34 -5.96
N SER A 19 -1.04 -5.49 -5.07
CA SER A 19 -0.22 -4.44 -4.45
C SER A 19 0.92 -5.01 -3.60
N HIS A 20 0.66 -6.06 -2.81
CA HIS A 20 1.68 -6.75 -2.02
C HIS A 20 2.78 -7.33 -2.90
N ARG A 21 2.40 -8.02 -3.97
CA ARG A 21 3.34 -8.58 -4.95
C ARG A 21 4.27 -7.52 -5.51
N TRP A 22 3.72 -6.36 -5.93
CA TRP A 22 4.56 -5.30 -6.51
C TRP A 22 5.50 -4.68 -5.48
N ILE A 23 5.04 -4.44 -4.25
CA ILE A 23 5.91 -3.95 -3.17
C ILE A 23 7.05 -4.94 -2.91
N GLU A 24 6.75 -6.24 -2.91
CA GLU A 24 7.76 -7.28 -2.71
C GLU A 24 8.78 -7.30 -3.85
N GLU A 25 8.34 -7.36 -5.10
CA GLU A 25 9.22 -7.45 -6.27
C GLU A 25 10.02 -6.15 -6.51
N GLU A 26 9.38 -4.99 -6.40
CA GLU A 26 9.95 -3.70 -6.84
C GLU A 26 10.65 -2.92 -5.72
N LEU A 27 10.37 -3.21 -4.45
CA LEU A 27 11.04 -2.57 -3.31
C LEU A 27 11.85 -3.59 -2.50
N TYR A 28 11.23 -4.62 -1.94
CA TYR A 28 11.93 -5.49 -0.97
C TYR A 28 12.96 -6.41 -1.62
N ALA A 29 12.69 -6.95 -2.81
CA ALA A 29 13.61 -7.81 -3.53
C ALA A 29 14.63 -7.04 -4.37
N ALA A 30 14.25 -5.84 -4.85
CA ALA A 30 15.09 -5.03 -5.73
C ALA A 30 16.09 -4.13 -5.00
N GLU A 31 15.77 -3.70 -3.78
CA GLU A 31 16.60 -2.76 -3.02
C GLU A 31 17.34 -3.43 -1.86
N THR A 32 18.45 -2.82 -1.47
CA THR A 32 19.12 -3.12 -0.19
C THR A 32 18.88 -1.99 0.80
N PHE A 33 18.94 -2.30 2.11
CA PHE A 33 18.73 -1.34 3.18
C PHE A 33 19.84 -1.46 4.21
N SER A 34 20.66 -0.42 4.34
CA SER A 34 21.76 -0.36 5.31
C SER A 34 21.34 0.17 6.68
N SER A 35 20.16 0.80 6.77
CA SER A 35 19.62 1.35 8.01
C SER A 35 18.10 1.49 7.97
N LEU A 36 17.48 1.60 9.15
CA LEU A 36 16.06 1.91 9.27
C LEU A 36 15.70 3.25 8.60
N HIS A 37 16.55 4.26 8.73
CA HIS A 37 16.33 5.56 8.10
C HIS A 37 16.31 5.44 6.56
N GLU A 38 17.26 4.69 5.99
CA GLU A 38 17.28 4.42 4.55
C GLU A 38 16.04 3.64 4.11
N PHE A 39 15.66 2.61 4.86
CA PHE A 39 14.44 1.83 4.60
C PHE A 39 13.20 2.73 4.54
N LEU A 40 12.97 3.56 5.57
CA LEU A 40 11.84 4.47 5.61
C LEU A 40 11.88 5.49 4.46
N SER A 41 13.07 6.00 4.12
CA SER A 41 13.23 6.94 3.01
C SER A 41 12.87 6.32 1.67
N LYS A 42 13.36 5.10 1.41
CA LYS A 42 13.05 4.34 0.19
C LYS A 42 11.58 3.91 0.13
N ALA A 43 11.00 3.48 1.25
CA ALA A 43 9.59 3.13 1.32
C ALA A 43 8.67 4.34 1.02
N ALA A 44 9.00 5.52 1.57
CA ALA A 44 8.27 6.76 1.27
C ALA A 44 8.38 7.13 -0.23
N ALA A 45 9.59 7.04 -0.79
CA ALA A 45 9.82 7.32 -2.21
C ALA A 45 9.08 6.32 -3.12
N TYR A 46 9.12 5.03 -2.78
CA TYR A 46 8.43 3.97 -3.51
C TYR A 46 6.91 4.19 -3.52
N GLN A 47 6.31 4.45 -2.35
CA GLN A 47 4.87 4.66 -2.27
C GLN A 47 4.43 5.89 -3.09
N ARG A 48 5.16 7.00 -3.01
CA ARG A 48 4.91 8.17 -3.87
C ARG A 48 4.99 7.81 -5.34
N TRP A 49 6.04 7.11 -5.76
CA TRP A 49 6.18 6.66 -7.14
C TRP A 49 5.04 5.73 -7.57
N PHE A 50 4.66 4.77 -6.72
CA PHE A 50 3.58 3.81 -6.96
C PHE A 50 2.25 4.53 -7.20
N ASN A 51 1.93 5.54 -6.39
CA ASN A 51 0.66 6.26 -6.46
C ASN A 51 0.61 7.33 -7.57
N GLU A 52 1.73 8.00 -7.83
CA GLU A 52 1.75 9.14 -8.76
C GLU A 52 2.24 8.79 -10.18
N LYS A 53 3.10 7.76 -10.32
CA LYS A 53 3.85 7.50 -11.56
C LYS A 53 3.67 6.09 -12.11
N ARG A 54 3.50 5.09 -11.27
CA ARG A 54 3.35 3.70 -11.71
C ARG A 54 1.97 3.49 -12.35
N VAL A 55 1.95 3.29 -13.66
CA VAL A 55 0.70 3.04 -14.39
C VAL A 55 0.24 1.61 -14.14
N ASN A 56 -0.98 1.45 -13.64
CA ASN A 56 -1.65 0.16 -13.61
C ASN A 56 -2.34 -0.04 -14.97
N THR A 57 -1.71 -0.79 -15.87
CA THR A 57 -2.23 -1.04 -17.23
C THR A 57 -3.58 -1.75 -17.25
N TYR A 58 -3.86 -2.60 -16.25
CA TYR A 58 -5.15 -3.27 -16.09
C TYR A 58 -6.28 -2.30 -15.73
N LYS A 59 -5.96 -1.23 -14.97
CA LYS A 59 -6.94 -0.20 -14.56
C LYS A 59 -6.90 1.05 -15.45
N GLY A 60 -5.91 1.19 -16.33
CA GLY A 60 -5.80 2.29 -17.30
C GLY A 60 -5.13 3.57 -16.78
N GLY A 61 -4.54 3.58 -15.59
CA GLY A 61 -3.94 4.80 -15.02
C GLY A 61 -3.13 4.55 -13.75
N THR A 62 -2.51 5.62 -13.22
CA THR A 62 -1.93 5.62 -11.88
C THR A 62 -3.05 5.73 -10.84
N PRO A 63 -2.84 5.29 -9.58
CA PRO A 63 -3.83 5.51 -8.51
C PRO A 63 -4.31 6.96 -8.41
N LEU A 64 -3.40 7.93 -8.54
CA LEU A 64 -3.74 9.36 -8.56
C LEU A 64 -4.61 9.74 -9.78
N HIS A 65 -4.30 9.21 -10.96
CA HIS A 65 -5.11 9.45 -12.16
C HIS A 65 -6.54 8.97 -11.95
N LEU A 66 -6.70 7.71 -11.50
CA LEU A 66 -7.99 7.09 -11.25
C LEU A 66 -8.78 7.84 -10.16
N MET A 67 -8.12 8.31 -9.10
CA MET A 67 -8.76 9.10 -8.07
C MET A 67 -9.29 10.44 -8.61
N ARG A 68 -8.54 11.08 -9.52
CA ARG A 68 -8.91 12.35 -10.14
C ARG A 68 -10.07 12.24 -11.14
N GLU A 69 -10.37 11.05 -11.64
CA GLU A 69 -11.59 10.84 -12.43
C GLU A 69 -12.86 11.12 -11.61
N THR A 70 -12.82 10.82 -10.30
CA THR A 70 -13.93 11.10 -9.37
C THR A 70 -13.75 12.42 -8.62
N TYR A 71 -12.51 12.77 -8.27
CA TYR A 71 -12.16 13.97 -7.50
C TYR A 71 -11.10 14.81 -8.23
N PRO A 72 -11.48 15.59 -9.26
CA PRO A 72 -10.52 16.23 -10.16
C PRO A 72 -9.51 17.16 -9.49
N ALA A 73 -9.92 17.82 -8.41
CA ALA A 73 -9.09 18.78 -7.67
C ALA A 73 -8.22 18.13 -6.58
N VAL A 74 -8.20 16.80 -6.44
CA VAL A 74 -7.46 16.17 -5.33
C VAL A 74 -5.95 16.44 -5.46
N PRO A 75 -5.33 16.99 -4.40
CA PRO A 75 -3.87 17.14 -4.33
C PRO A 75 -3.17 15.77 -4.38
N ALA A 76 -1.99 15.71 -5.00
CA ALA A 76 -1.28 14.44 -5.19
C ALA A 76 -0.81 13.82 -3.86
N ASP A 77 -0.43 14.68 -2.91
CA ASP A 77 0.04 14.35 -1.58
C ASP A 77 -1.02 13.66 -0.69
N VAL A 78 -2.31 13.75 -1.04
CA VAL A 78 -3.37 12.98 -0.34
C VAL A 78 -3.15 11.47 -0.44
N LEU A 79 -2.49 11.00 -1.49
CA LEU A 79 -2.15 9.58 -1.65
C LEU A 79 -0.74 9.24 -1.14
N VAL A 80 -0.02 10.18 -0.54
CA VAL A 80 1.34 9.96 -0.05
C VAL A 80 1.35 9.94 1.47
N PHE A 81 1.33 8.74 2.04
CA PHE A 81 1.36 8.52 3.48
C PHE A 81 2.79 8.28 3.96
N PRO A 82 3.23 8.92 5.05
CA PRO A 82 4.54 8.63 5.63
C PRO A 82 4.58 7.16 6.08
N PRO A 83 5.70 6.44 5.88
CA PRO A 83 5.85 5.10 6.42
C PRO A 83 5.86 5.15 7.94
N LEU A 84 5.09 4.25 8.56
CA LEU A 84 4.90 4.19 10.01
C LEU A 84 5.42 2.85 10.54
N ILE A 85 6.17 2.91 11.64
CA ILE A 85 6.56 1.71 12.39
C ILE A 85 5.44 1.42 13.39
N LEU A 86 4.65 0.39 13.12
CA LEU A 86 3.48 0.07 13.92
C LEU A 86 3.83 -0.29 15.37
N ASP A 87 4.99 -0.90 15.61
CA ASP A 87 5.49 -1.25 16.95
C ASP A 87 5.64 -0.04 17.89
N ASN A 88 5.81 1.16 17.31
CA ASN A 88 5.90 2.41 18.05
C ASN A 88 4.52 2.99 18.39
N LEU A 89 3.48 2.63 17.64
CA LEU A 89 2.14 3.23 17.73
C LEU A 89 1.14 2.30 18.43
N LEU A 90 1.27 0.99 18.28
CA LEU A 90 0.33 0.00 18.81
C LEU A 90 0.75 -0.48 20.21
N VAL A 91 1.11 0.46 21.10
CA VAL A 91 1.52 0.15 22.49
C VAL A 91 0.45 -0.66 23.24
N GLN A 92 -0.81 -0.36 22.97
CA GLN A 92 -1.98 -1.02 23.55
C GLN A 92 -2.09 -2.53 23.22
N TYR A 93 -1.52 -2.98 22.09
CA TYR A 93 -1.58 -4.39 21.67
C TYR A 93 -0.26 -5.14 21.94
N LYS A 94 0.75 -4.50 22.53
CA LYS A 94 2.08 -5.13 22.74
C LYS A 94 2.01 -6.42 23.54
N ALA A 95 1.14 -6.48 24.56
CA ALA A 95 0.98 -7.67 25.39
C ALA A 95 0.32 -8.84 24.64
N GLU A 96 -0.60 -8.55 23.72
CA GLU A 96 -1.29 -9.55 22.90
C GLU A 96 -0.39 -10.05 21.77
N LEU A 97 0.30 -9.12 21.08
CA LEU A 97 1.25 -9.45 20.02
C LEU A 97 2.43 -10.29 20.53
N ALA A 98 2.91 -10.02 21.76
CA ALA A 98 3.98 -10.80 22.39
C ALA A 98 3.60 -12.27 22.65
N GLN A 99 2.31 -12.56 22.85
CA GLN A 99 1.83 -13.93 23.06
C GLN A 99 1.81 -14.75 21.76
N TRP A 100 1.77 -14.10 20.60
CA TRP A 100 1.76 -14.77 19.29
C TRP A 100 3.16 -14.90 18.67
N ALA A 101 4.17 -14.28 19.29
CA ALA A 101 5.57 -14.35 18.87
C ALA A 101 6.36 -15.49 19.57
N ALA A 102 5.71 -16.27 20.44
CA ALA A 102 6.27 -17.42 21.16
C ALA A 102 5.78 -18.75 20.55
#